data_AF-A0AAJ6B641-F1
#
_entry.id   AF-A0AAJ6B641-F1
#
_cell.length_a   1.000
_cell.length_b   1.000
_cell.length_c   1.000
_cell.angle_alpha   90.00
_cell.angle_beta   90.00
_cell.angle_gamma   90.00
#
_symmetry.space_group_name_H-M   'P 1'
#
loop_
_entity.id
_entity.type
_entity.pdbx_description
1 polymer ?
#
loop_
_entity_poly.entity_id
_entity_poly.type
_entity_poly.pdbx_seq_one_letter_code
_entity_poly.pdbx_strand_id
1 'polypeptide(L)'
;MPYFKKLLDLLKTEREEDLRAYIKQKETLSVAERRANGLTWYPIAIRGSEMSRGDYLTVEVERTTHQDLNHQLRFGMPAVLFSNHDPKNDRVEGVIAYQGGNRLKITLRTDELPDWGRDGKLGIDVLFDDHSYDEMQGAVKRASLRNEQGDDHHLIKVLTGDEAPSFAADIFHYPIAKLNEIQQNAVNRIVAAQHLAIVHGPPGTGKTTTLVQAIKALIKQHGKQILVVAPSNTAVDLLSEKLADEGLNVLRIGNPARVSDKLFSLTLDSKVAGHASIKEVKDLKKQAAEYKNMAHKYKRNFGRAEKEQRKALFDEAHKIMKSVANTEQYIMDDLIEKAQVITATLVGASHYTVRDRKFDTVVIDEAGQALEPACWIPILKAQKVILAGDHCQLSPTIKSNEAAKAGLSTTLLEKCVALHPEAVVLLEEQYRMNEKIMNYASSVFYGGKLKAHGSVASHLLFAEDTPLAFIDTAGCGFEEKTEGTSTYNPEEAVFLLKHLAQLFDQLSGVYKVEDFPTVAVISPYKQQIHVLKELLLNHPDLQKYAAKISINTIDSFQGQERDIVYIGMTRSNDEGAIGFLSDIRRMNVAMTRARKKLVVIGDSATLSRLPFYADFITYAEQIDAYQSAWEFSSD
;
A
#
# COMPACT_ATOMS: atom_id res chain seq x y z
N MET A 1 6.61 22.78 21.85
CA MET A 1 6.94 23.53 20.62
C MET A 1 8.18 23.10 19.80
N PRO A 2 9.01 22.09 20.17
CA PRO A 2 10.03 21.54 19.25
C PRO A 2 9.52 20.40 18.34
N TYR A 3 8.38 19.79 18.66
CA TYR A 3 7.85 18.60 18.00
C TYR A 3 7.55 18.82 16.49
N PHE A 4 6.63 19.73 16.16
CA PHE A 4 6.22 19.94 14.76
C PHE A 4 7.33 20.55 13.90
N LYS A 5 8.18 21.41 14.50
CA LYS A 5 9.36 21.95 13.82
C LYS A 5 10.32 20.84 13.41
N LYS A 6 10.67 19.94 14.34
CA LYS A 6 11.52 18.77 14.04
C LYS A 6 10.90 17.93 12.93
N LEU A 7 9.59 17.69 12.97
CA LEU A 7 8.90 16.89 11.97
C LEU A 7 8.95 17.52 10.56
N LEU A 8 8.81 18.85 10.46
CA LEU A 8 8.96 19.60 9.21
C LEU A 8 10.38 19.53 8.66
N ASP A 9 11.39 19.66 9.51
CA ASP A 9 12.79 19.58 9.13
C ASP A 9 13.13 18.19 8.58
N LEU A 10 12.68 17.12 9.26
CA LEU A 10 12.85 15.74 8.80
C LEU A 10 12.17 15.48 7.45
N LEU A 11 10.94 15.97 7.27
CA LEU A 11 10.21 15.82 6.01
C LEU A 11 10.90 16.57 4.87
N LYS A 12 11.52 17.73 5.15
CA LYS A 12 12.30 18.48 4.17
C LYS A 12 13.54 17.69 3.74
N THR A 13 14.32 17.15 4.68
CA THR A 13 15.48 16.32 4.38
C THR A 13 15.10 15.09 3.54
N GLU A 14 13.96 14.47 3.84
CA GLU A 14 13.44 13.35 3.04
C GLU A 14 13.08 13.77 1.62
N ARG A 15 12.32 14.87 1.45
CA ARG A 15 11.95 15.41 0.12
C ARG A 15 13.17 15.71 -0.73
N GLU A 16 14.20 16.33 -0.15
CA GLU A 16 15.43 16.70 -0.86
C GLU A 16 16.21 15.46 -1.35
N GLU A 17 16.30 14.42 -0.52
CA GLU A 17 16.99 13.18 -0.91
C GLU A 17 16.20 12.38 -1.94
N ASP A 18 14.87 12.28 -1.80
CA ASP A 18 14.00 11.61 -2.76
C ASP A 18 14.04 12.32 -4.13
N LEU A 19 14.02 13.66 -4.13
CA LEU A 19 14.17 14.47 -5.35
C LEU A 19 15.54 14.24 -5.99
N ARG A 20 16.62 14.22 -5.21
CA ARG A 20 17.99 13.97 -5.70
C ARG A 20 18.11 12.57 -6.31
N ALA A 21 17.54 11.55 -5.66
CA ALA A 21 17.51 10.19 -6.16
C ALA A 21 16.72 10.08 -7.46
N TYR A 22 15.56 10.75 -7.55
CA TYR A 22 14.75 10.82 -8.76
C TYR A 22 15.51 11.49 -9.93
N ILE A 23 16.16 12.63 -9.70
CA ILE A 23 16.96 13.33 -10.72
C ILE A 23 18.08 12.42 -11.22
N LYS A 24 18.83 11.80 -10.31
CA LYS A 24 19.92 10.87 -10.66
C LYS A 24 19.41 9.70 -11.49
N GLN A 25 18.29 9.09 -11.11
CA GLN A 25 17.68 7.99 -11.89
C GLN A 25 17.24 8.45 -13.28
N LYS A 26 16.63 9.63 -13.39
CA LYS A 26 16.19 10.21 -14.66
C LYS A 26 17.34 10.49 -15.62
N GLU A 27 18.51 10.89 -15.11
CA GLU A 27 19.69 11.20 -15.91
C GLU A 27 20.50 9.97 -16.32
N THR A 28 20.49 8.91 -15.50
CA THR A 28 21.34 7.73 -15.69
C THR A 28 20.64 6.57 -16.38
N LEU A 29 19.34 6.39 -16.17
CA LEU A 29 18.62 5.22 -16.67
C LEU A 29 18.06 5.44 -18.08
N SER A 30 18.31 4.49 -18.96
CA SER A 30 17.68 4.39 -20.27
C SER A 30 16.15 4.18 -20.14
N VAL A 31 15.40 4.44 -21.22
CA VAL A 31 13.94 4.18 -21.25
C VAL A 31 13.62 2.71 -20.95
N ALA A 32 14.46 1.79 -21.39
CA ALA A 32 14.30 0.36 -21.13
C ALA A 32 14.45 0.02 -19.64
N GLU A 33 15.46 0.58 -18.98
CA GLU A 33 15.69 0.38 -17.54
C GLU A 33 14.61 1.06 -16.70
N ARG A 34 14.18 2.28 -17.06
CA ARG A 34 13.07 2.95 -16.37
C ARG A 34 11.76 2.17 -16.50
N ARG A 35 11.51 1.55 -17.65
CA ARG A 35 10.38 0.64 -17.86
C ARG A 35 10.51 -0.63 -17.02
N ALA A 36 11.69 -1.24 -16.96
CA ALA A 36 11.94 -2.42 -16.11
C ALA A 36 11.74 -2.10 -14.61
N ASN A 37 12.09 -0.88 -14.19
CA ASN A 37 11.86 -0.38 -12.84
C ASN A 37 10.42 0.11 -12.58
N GLY A 38 9.54 0.01 -13.59
CA GLY A 38 8.14 0.40 -13.49
C GLY A 38 7.89 1.92 -13.46
N LEU A 39 8.88 2.74 -13.78
CA LEU A 39 8.79 4.21 -13.79
C LEU A 39 8.20 4.77 -15.10
N THR A 40 8.20 3.94 -16.16
CA THR A 40 7.83 4.38 -17.51
C THR A 40 6.94 3.36 -18.21
N TRP A 41 5.87 3.83 -18.85
CA TRP A 41 5.18 3.09 -19.91
C TRP A 41 5.78 3.46 -21.26
N TYR A 42 6.37 2.49 -21.96
CA TYR A 42 6.91 2.68 -23.31
C TYR A 42 7.01 1.34 -24.05
N PRO A 43 6.65 1.25 -25.34
CA PRO A 43 5.88 2.22 -26.10
C PRO A 43 4.40 2.26 -25.66
N ILE A 44 3.75 3.40 -25.90
CA ILE A 44 2.29 3.57 -25.77
C ILE A 44 1.68 4.02 -27.11
N ALA A 45 0.37 3.82 -27.25
CA ALA A 45 -0.43 4.35 -28.35
C ALA A 45 -1.57 5.22 -27.80
N ILE A 46 -1.79 6.39 -28.43
CA ILE A 46 -2.95 7.22 -28.13
C ILE A 46 -4.20 6.59 -28.76
N ARG A 47 -5.24 6.39 -27.96
CA ARG A 47 -6.54 5.83 -28.37
C ARG A 47 -7.63 6.88 -28.54
N GLY A 48 -7.50 8.00 -27.86
CA GLY A 48 -8.43 9.12 -27.98
C GLY A 48 -7.98 10.32 -27.17
N SER A 49 -8.68 11.43 -27.35
CA SER A 49 -8.54 12.60 -26.49
C SER A 49 -9.87 13.31 -26.31
N GLU A 50 -10.07 13.91 -25.14
CA GLU A 50 -11.26 14.65 -24.76
C GLU A 50 -10.88 15.90 -23.97
N MET A 51 -11.69 16.95 -24.06
CA MET A 51 -11.48 18.16 -23.27
C MET A 51 -12.07 17.98 -21.87
N SER A 52 -11.29 18.21 -20.83
CA SER A 52 -11.72 18.07 -19.43
C SER A 52 -12.08 19.42 -18.79
N ARG A 53 -12.44 19.40 -17.50
CA ARG A 53 -12.74 20.61 -16.72
C ARG A 53 -11.51 21.54 -16.73
N GLY A 54 -11.70 22.80 -17.15
CA GLY A 54 -10.66 23.84 -17.14
C GLY A 54 -9.83 23.97 -18.43
N ASP A 55 -10.35 23.54 -19.58
CA ASP A 55 -9.70 23.62 -20.90
C ASP A 55 -8.39 22.80 -21.04
N TYR A 56 -8.20 21.81 -20.16
CA TYR A 56 -7.10 20.86 -20.25
C TYR A 56 -7.45 19.63 -21.09
N LEU A 57 -6.54 19.22 -21.97
CA LEU A 57 -6.67 18.04 -22.80
C LEU A 57 -6.44 16.76 -21.99
N THR A 58 -7.42 15.86 -21.98
CA THR A 58 -7.26 14.49 -21.47
C THR A 58 -6.98 13.55 -22.62
N VAL A 59 -5.87 12.83 -22.56
CA VAL A 59 -5.44 11.87 -23.57
C VAL A 59 -5.58 10.46 -23.03
N GLU A 60 -6.33 9.61 -23.73
CA GLU A 60 -6.40 8.18 -23.46
C GLU A 60 -5.28 7.47 -24.21
N VAL A 61 -4.49 6.70 -23.48
CA VAL A 61 -3.36 5.93 -23.99
C VAL A 61 -3.48 4.46 -23.60
N GLU A 62 -2.87 3.61 -24.40
CA GLU A 62 -2.78 2.17 -24.17
C GLU A 62 -1.35 1.67 -24.33
N ARG A 63 -0.93 0.79 -23.42
CA ARG A 63 0.35 0.11 -23.48
C ARG A 63 0.30 -1.02 -24.51
N THR A 64 1.13 -0.92 -25.55
CA THR A 64 1.09 -1.85 -26.69
C THR A 64 1.95 -3.09 -26.48
N THR A 65 3.02 -3.01 -25.69
CA THR A 65 3.91 -4.14 -25.38
C THR A 65 4.37 -4.12 -23.91
N HIS A 66 4.96 -5.22 -23.45
CA HIS A 66 5.44 -5.41 -22.07
C HIS A 66 4.32 -5.26 -21.01
N GLN A 67 3.12 -5.75 -21.34
CA GLN A 67 1.92 -5.63 -20.49
C GLN A 67 2.05 -6.38 -19.16
N ASP A 68 2.98 -7.30 -19.09
CA ASP A 68 3.38 -8.12 -17.93
C ASP A 68 4.25 -7.35 -16.92
N LEU A 69 4.89 -6.25 -17.31
CA LEU A 69 5.75 -5.48 -16.41
C LEU A 69 4.94 -4.60 -15.47
N ASN A 70 5.16 -4.78 -14.16
CA ASN A 70 4.62 -3.92 -13.12
C ASN A 70 5.07 -2.46 -13.27
N HIS A 71 4.23 -1.52 -12.85
CA HIS A 71 4.51 -0.10 -12.93
C HIS A 71 4.01 0.67 -11.71
N GLN A 72 4.50 1.90 -11.57
CA GLN A 72 4.18 2.79 -10.45
C GLN A 72 3.14 3.84 -10.80
N LEU A 73 2.80 4.02 -12.08
CA LEU A 73 1.79 4.98 -12.58
C LEU A 73 0.42 4.70 -11.96
N ARG A 74 -0.14 5.70 -11.25
CA ARG A 74 -1.44 5.64 -10.58
C ARG A 74 -2.19 6.95 -10.77
N PHE A 75 -3.50 6.91 -10.53
CA PHE A 75 -4.34 8.11 -10.46
C PHE A 75 -3.77 9.19 -9.55
N GLY A 76 -3.90 10.45 -9.98
CA GLY A 76 -3.44 11.63 -9.26
C GLY A 76 -1.93 11.86 -9.36
N MET A 77 -1.15 10.90 -9.86
CA MET A 77 0.29 11.09 -9.97
C MET A 77 0.63 12.07 -11.10
N PRO A 78 1.58 12.98 -10.84
CA PRO A 78 2.14 13.80 -11.90
C PRO A 78 2.92 12.89 -12.86
N ALA A 79 2.74 13.11 -14.15
CA ALA A 79 3.35 12.33 -15.20
C ALA A 79 3.70 13.20 -16.40
N VAL A 80 4.55 12.70 -17.26
CA VAL A 80 4.94 13.35 -18.51
C VAL A 80 4.63 12.43 -19.67
N LEU A 81 3.88 12.93 -20.65
CA LEU A 81 3.84 12.35 -21.98
C LEU A 81 5.11 12.79 -22.72
N PHE A 82 5.86 11.86 -23.30
CA PHE A 82 7.05 12.18 -24.07
C PHE A 82 7.15 11.42 -25.39
N SER A 83 7.91 11.95 -26.35
CA SER A 83 8.37 11.23 -27.54
C SER A 83 9.84 10.81 -27.37
N ASN A 84 10.17 9.58 -27.75
CA ASN A 84 11.56 9.12 -27.75
C ASN A 84 12.36 9.59 -28.98
N HIS A 85 11.76 10.40 -29.86
CA HIS A 85 12.45 11.04 -30.99
C HIS A 85 13.31 12.22 -30.53
N ASP A 86 12.77 13.14 -29.73
CA ASP A 86 13.53 14.13 -28.95
C ASP A 86 13.11 14.08 -27.47
N PRO A 87 13.69 13.16 -26.66
CA PRO A 87 13.31 12.98 -25.26
C PRO A 87 13.52 14.20 -24.36
N LYS A 88 14.27 15.22 -24.82
CA LYS A 88 14.55 16.42 -24.03
C LYS A 88 13.46 17.48 -24.23
N ASN A 89 12.99 17.67 -25.46
CA ASN A 89 12.06 18.75 -25.81
C ASN A 89 10.63 18.27 -26.05
N ASP A 90 10.43 17.04 -26.54
CA ASP A 90 9.10 16.50 -26.85
C ASP A 90 8.44 15.95 -25.59
N ARG A 91 8.02 16.84 -24.70
CA ARG A 91 7.44 16.47 -23.40
C ARG A 91 6.30 17.42 -23.02
N VAL A 92 5.22 16.86 -22.51
CA VAL A 92 4.14 17.64 -21.87
C VAL A 92 3.78 17.02 -20.54
N GLU A 93 3.77 17.85 -19.50
CA GLU A 93 3.36 17.46 -18.16
C GLU A 93 1.84 17.30 -18.06
N GLY A 94 1.41 16.37 -17.22
CA GLY A 94 0.03 16.14 -16.91
C GLY A 94 -0.14 15.41 -15.58
N VAL A 95 -1.40 15.12 -15.27
CA VAL A 95 -1.78 14.32 -14.10
C VAL A 95 -2.56 13.12 -14.60
N ILE A 96 -2.25 11.94 -14.06
CA ILE A 96 -2.98 10.72 -14.42
C ILE A 96 -4.40 10.81 -13.87
N ALA A 97 -5.37 10.92 -14.76
CA ALA A 97 -6.79 11.01 -14.43
C ALA A 97 -7.48 9.64 -14.34
N TYR A 98 -6.86 8.59 -14.90
CA TYR A 98 -7.35 7.22 -14.78
C TYR A 98 -6.22 6.25 -15.10
N GLN A 99 -6.18 5.10 -14.42
CA GLN A 99 -5.34 3.98 -14.81
C GLN A 99 -6.11 2.69 -14.50
N GLY A 100 -6.17 1.79 -15.48
CA GLY A 100 -6.81 0.49 -15.33
C GLY A 100 -6.31 -0.48 -16.40
N GLY A 101 -5.78 -1.62 -15.96
CA GLY A 101 -5.11 -2.59 -16.84
C GLY A 101 -4.02 -1.91 -17.68
N ASN A 102 -4.09 -2.11 -18.99
CA ASN A 102 -3.15 -1.52 -19.96
C ASN A 102 -3.58 -0.15 -20.49
N ARG A 103 -4.63 0.46 -19.94
CA ARG A 103 -5.14 1.77 -20.35
C ARG A 103 -4.94 2.81 -19.26
N LEU A 104 -4.64 4.02 -19.70
CA LEU A 104 -4.42 5.17 -18.83
C LEU A 104 -4.99 6.42 -19.50
N LYS A 105 -5.59 7.32 -18.70
CA LYS A 105 -5.92 8.68 -19.13
C LYS A 105 -5.02 9.66 -18.42
N ILE A 106 -4.38 10.56 -19.16
CA ILE A 106 -3.56 11.64 -18.62
C ILE A 106 -4.17 12.98 -19.01
N THR A 107 -4.45 13.82 -18.02
CA THR A 107 -4.86 15.21 -18.24
C THR A 107 -3.60 16.07 -18.38
N LEU A 108 -3.30 16.50 -19.59
CA LEU A 108 -2.14 17.30 -19.92
C LEU A 108 -2.38 18.77 -19.58
N ARG A 109 -1.31 19.49 -19.22
CA ARG A 109 -1.32 20.93 -18.96
C ARG A 109 -1.28 21.76 -20.26
N THR A 110 -2.01 21.31 -21.27
CA THR A 110 -2.14 21.93 -22.61
C THR A 110 -3.58 21.75 -23.09
N ASP A 111 -4.01 22.61 -23.99
CA ASP A 111 -5.34 22.60 -24.62
C ASP A 111 -5.38 21.78 -25.91
N GLU A 112 -4.24 21.63 -26.59
CA GLU A 112 -4.11 20.81 -27.81
C GLU A 112 -2.98 19.77 -27.69
N LEU A 113 -3.14 18.66 -28.43
CA LEU A 113 -2.13 17.60 -28.49
C LEU A 113 -0.94 18.13 -29.29
N PRO A 114 0.30 18.07 -28.77
CA PRO A 114 1.47 18.53 -29.52
C PRO A 114 1.62 17.79 -30.85
N ASP A 115 2.21 18.46 -31.86
CA ASP A 115 2.41 17.90 -33.20
C ASP A 115 3.18 16.56 -33.14
N TRP A 116 4.23 16.50 -32.31
CA TRP A 116 5.04 15.29 -32.09
C TRP A 116 4.25 14.14 -31.45
N GLY A 117 3.08 14.41 -30.87
CA GLY A 117 2.18 13.40 -30.31
C GLY A 117 1.65 12.42 -31.37
N ARG A 118 1.92 12.67 -32.66
CA ARG A 118 1.57 11.79 -33.78
C ARG A 118 2.75 11.01 -34.35
N ASP A 119 3.97 11.32 -33.92
CA ASP A 119 5.21 10.80 -34.53
C ASP A 119 5.60 9.39 -34.06
N GLY A 120 4.82 8.81 -33.13
CA GLY A 120 5.08 7.48 -32.58
C GLY A 120 6.21 7.46 -31.54
N LYS A 121 6.59 6.27 -31.07
CA LYS A 121 7.56 6.07 -29.96
C LYS A 121 7.25 6.93 -28.73
N LEU A 122 5.98 6.99 -28.40
CA LEU A 122 5.50 7.74 -27.25
C LEU A 122 5.68 6.93 -25.98
N GLY A 123 5.93 7.62 -24.87
CA GLY A 123 6.00 7.05 -23.54
C GLY A 123 5.36 7.95 -22.50
N ILE A 124 5.10 7.38 -21.32
CA ILE A 124 4.71 8.14 -20.13
C ILE A 124 5.70 7.85 -19.02
N ASP A 125 6.28 8.92 -18.47
CA ASP A 125 7.15 8.87 -17.30
C ASP A 125 6.41 9.34 -16.05
N VAL A 126 6.65 8.68 -14.93
CA VAL A 126 6.30 9.19 -13.60
C VAL A 126 7.16 10.43 -13.29
N LEU A 127 6.53 11.50 -12.81
CA LEU A 127 7.23 12.65 -12.24
C LEU A 127 7.40 12.48 -10.72
N PHE A 128 8.29 13.29 -10.14
CA PHE A 128 8.43 13.39 -8.69
C PHE A 128 7.11 13.80 -8.04
N ASP A 129 6.71 13.09 -6.98
CA ASP A 129 5.45 13.34 -6.28
C ASP A 129 5.57 14.48 -5.28
N ASP A 130 5.61 15.70 -5.81
CA ASP A 130 5.74 16.91 -4.99
C ASP A 130 4.49 17.18 -4.14
N HIS A 131 3.32 16.76 -4.64
CA HIS A 131 2.02 17.02 -4.02
C HIS A 131 1.89 16.32 -2.67
N SER A 132 2.29 15.05 -2.57
CA SER A 132 2.26 14.33 -1.28
C SER A 132 3.08 15.04 -0.20
N TYR A 133 4.27 15.55 -0.54
CA TYR A 133 5.09 16.32 0.40
C TYR A 133 4.43 17.64 0.80
N ASP A 134 3.82 18.35 -0.14
CA ASP A 134 3.12 19.60 0.13
C ASP A 134 1.89 19.40 1.04
N GLU A 135 1.11 18.33 0.83
CA GLU A 135 -0.03 17.99 1.69
C GLU A 135 0.41 17.62 3.10
N MET A 136 1.47 16.81 3.23
CA MET A 136 2.07 16.46 4.51
C MET A 136 2.60 17.70 5.25
N GLN A 137 3.36 18.55 4.56
CA GLN A 137 3.91 19.77 5.14
C GLN A 137 2.79 20.74 5.56
N GLY A 138 1.77 20.89 4.72
CA GLY A 138 0.59 21.70 5.00
C GLY A 138 -0.18 21.20 6.22
N ALA A 139 -0.36 19.89 6.37
CA ALA A 139 -1.01 19.30 7.54
C ALA A 139 -0.20 19.55 8.81
N VAL A 140 1.11 19.30 8.82
CA VAL A 140 1.96 19.53 9.99
C VAL A 140 1.97 21.01 10.41
N LYS A 141 2.03 21.95 9.45
CA LYS A 141 1.91 23.38 9.75
C LYS A 141 0.57 23.75 10.38
N ARG A 142 -0.55 23.21 9.86
CA ARG A 142 -1.89 23.41 10.45
C ARG A 142 -1.99 22.82 11.86
N ALA A 143 -1.38 21.66 12.10
CA ALA A 143 -1.33 21.05 13.43
C ALA A 143 -0.56 21.93 14.43
N SER A 144 0.61 22.47 14.03
CA SER A 144 1.38 23.41 14.86
C SER A 144 0.58 24.64 15.23
N LEU A 145 -0.06 25.28 14.24
CA LEU A 145 -0.88 26.47 14.45
C LEU A 145 -2.04 26.22 15.41
N ARG A 146 -2.76 25.10 15.25
CA ARG A 146 -3.87 24.73 16.15
C ARG A 146 -3.40 24.44 17.56
N ASN A 147 -2.21 23.86 17.71
CA ASN A 147 -1.61 23.63 19.03
C ASN A 147 -1.20 24.94 19.73
N GLU A 148 -0.77 25.94 18.95
CA GLU A 148 -0.38 27.27 19.44
C GLU A 148 -1.57 28.15 19.82
N GLN A 149 -2.66 28.08 19.06
CA GLN A 149 -3.84 28.92 19.25
C GLN A 149 -4.63 28.61 20.52
N GLY A 150 -4.31 27.52 21.22
CA GLY A 150 -4.98 27.14 22.47
C GLY A 150 -6.43 26.71 22.26
N ASP A 151 -6.85 26.49 21.01
CA ASP A 151 -8.13 25.86 20.68
C ASP A 151 -8.23 24.52 21.46
N ASP A 152 -9.44 24.12 21.87
CA ASP A 152 -9.77 22.86 22.57
C ASP A 152 -9.53 21.61 21.69
N HIS A 153 -8.40 21.56 20.99
CA HIS A 153 -7.93 20.43 20.20
C HIS A 153 -7.16 19.45 21.09
N HIS A 154 -7.86 18.89 22.08
CA HIS A 154 -7.37 17.83 22.98
C HIS A 154 -6.69 16.69 22.23
N LEU A 155 -7.20 16.32 21.06
CA LEU A 155 -6.59 15.28 20.22
C LEU A 155 -5.12 15.56 19.89
N ILE A 156 -4.78 16.81 19.54
CA ILE A 156 -3.39 17.17 19.19
C ILE A 156 -2.49 16.97 20.41
N LYS A 157 -2.92 17.50 21.56
CA LYS A 157 -2.19 17.41 22.82
C LYS A 157 -2.01 15.97 23.30
N VAL A 158 -3.04 15.13 23.13
CA VAL A 158 -2.93 13.69 23.40
C VAL A 158 -1.88 13.05 22.50
N LEU A 159 -1.92 13.33 21.19
CA LEU A 159 -0.96 12.74 20.24
C LEU A 159 0.48 13.25 20.41
N THR A 160 0.67 14.47 20.93
CA THR A 160 2.01 15.03 21.24
C THR A 160 2.52 14.66 22.63
N GLY A 161 1.68 14.04 23.47
CA GLY A 161 2.03 13.62 24.84
C GLY A 161 1.83 14.70 25.91
N ASP A 162 1.17 15.80 25.57
CA ASP A 162 0.88 16.89 26.51
C ASP A 162 -0.36 16.60 27.38
N GLU A 163 -1.27 15.72 26.94
CA GLU A 163 -2.46 15.28 27.68
C GLU A 163 -2.62 13.74 27.61
N ALA A 164 -3.26 13.13 28.60
CA ALA A 164 -3.59 11.71 28.58
C ALA A 164 -4.94 11.44 27.89
N PRO A 165 -5.12 10.31 27.17
CA PRO A 165 -6.40 9.93 26.59
C PRO A 165 -7.44 9.62 27.68
N SER A 166 -8.69 10.02 27.43
CA SER A 166 -9.81 9.75 28.32
C SER A 166 -10.82 8.77 27.69
N PHE A 167 -11.57 8.07 28.55
CA PHE A 167 -12.52 7.03 28.18
C PHE A 167 -13.84 7.26 28.91
N ALA A 168 -14.96 7.13 28.19
CA ALA A 168 -16.29 7.18 28.79
C ALA A 168 -16.53 5.96 29.69
N ALA A 169 -17.11 6.20 30.87
CA ALA A 169 -17.46 5.14 31.82
C ALA A 169 -18.70 4.35 31.37
N ASP A 170 -19.71 5.06 30.84
CA ASP A 170 -20.98 4.47 30.41
C ASP A 170 -21.01 4.30 28.89
N ILE A 171 -20.63 3.10 28.42
CA ILE A 171 -20.79 2.72 27.01
C ILE A 171 -21.76 1.58 26.85
N PHE A 172 -22.52 1.59 25.75
CA PHE A 172 -23.31 0.43 25.39
C PHE A 172 -22.41 -0.63 24.78
N HIS A 173 -22.27 -1.76 25.48
CA HIS A 173 -21.51 -2.90 24.98
C HIS A 173 -22.35 -3.68 23.99
N TYR A 174 -21.89 -3.76 22.74
CA TYR A 174 -22.46 -4.64 21.73
C TYR A 174 -21.69 -5.95 21.72
N PRO A 175 -22.24 -7.07 22.24
CA PRO A 175 -21.58 -8.37 22.13
C PRO A 175 -21.58 -8.82 20.67
N ILE A 176 -20.41 -9.10 20.12
CA ILE A 176 -20.24 -9.50 18.73
C ILE A 176 -19.78 -10.96 18.71
N ALA A 177 -20.69 -11.88 18.42
CA ALA A 177 -20.45 -13.32 18.49
C ALA A 177 -19.30 -13.84 17.60
N LYS A 178 -18.88 -13.08 16.59
CA LYS A 178 -17.76 -13.42 15.70
C LYS A 178 -16.38 -13.11 16.30
N LEU A 179 -16.30 -12.36 17.40
CA LEU A 179 -15.04 -11.89 17.99
C LEU A 179 -14.67 -12.72 19.22
N ASN A 180 -13.36 -12.93 19.41
CA ASN A 180 -12.86 -13.42 20.70
C ASN A 180 -12.90 -12.30 21.77
N GLU A 181 -12.62 -12.68 23.02
CA GLU A 181 -12.70 -11.76 24.17
C GLU A 181 -11.80 -10.52 24.02
N ILE A 182 -10.56 -10.70 23.55
CA ILE A 182 -9.59 -9.60 23.40
C ILE A 182 -10.00 -8.66 22.26
N GLN A 183 -10.48 -9.20 21.14
CA GLN A 183 -11.04 -8.41 20.04
C GLN A 183 -12.29 -7.64 20.47
N GLN A 184 -13.17 -8.27 21.27
CA GLN A 184 -14.34 -7.59 21.84
C GLN A 184 -13.92 -6.48 22.81
N ASN A 185 -12.89 -6.69 23.63
CA ASN A 185 -12.31 -5.64 24.48
C ASN A 185 -11.75 -4.48 23.64
N ALA A 186 -11.05 -4.77 22.53
CA ALA A 186 -10.58 -3.75 21.60
C ALA A 186 -11.74 -2.91 21.03
N VAL A 187 -12.85 -3.54 20.63
CA VAL A 187 -14.07 -2.84 20.19
C VAL A 187 -14.62 -1.95 21.31
N ASN A 188 -14.74 -2.46 22.52
CA ASN A 188 -15.23 -1.69 23.67
C ASN A 188 -14.32 -0.49 23.99
N ARG A 189 -13.00 -0.69 23.95
CA ARG A 189 -12.01 0.37 24.19
C ARG A 189 -12.08 1.45 23.11
N ILE A 190 -12.22 1.05 21.85
CA ILE A 190 -12.46 1.99 20.73
C ILE A 190 -13.71 2.80 20.98
N VAL A 191 -14.82 2.17 21.36
CA VAL A 191 -16.09 2.86 21.60
C VAL A 191 -15.96 3.85 22.77
N ALA A 192 -15.33 3.46 23.88
CA ALA A 192 -15.15 4.29 25.06
C ALA A 192 -14.22 5.48 24.86
N ALA A 193 -13.20 5.38 24.00
CA ALA A 193 -12.20 6.43 23.83
C ALA A 193 -12.82 7.75 23.37
N GLN A 194 -12.42 8.86 24.00
CA GLN A 194 -12.82 10.21 23.56
C GLN A 194 -11.90 10.74 22.47
N HIS A 195 -10.59 10.53 22.60
CA HIS A 195 -9.57 11.10 21.70
C HIS A 195 -8.77 10.04 20.95
N LEU A 196 -8.23 9.04 21.66
CA LEU A 196 -7.30 8.06 21.10
C LEU A 196 -7.65 6.65 21.56
N ALA A 197 -7.70 5.72 20.61
CA ALA A 197 -7.65 4.28 20.86
C ALA A 197 -6.63 3.63 19.93
N ILE A 198 -5.93 2.62 20.42
CA ILE A 198 -4.91 1.91 19.65
C ILE A 198 -5.21 0.40 19.65
N VAL A 199 -5.29 -0.18 18.46
CA VAL A 199 -5.33 -1.64 18.28
C VAL A 199 -3.98 -2.09 17.74
N HIS A 200 -3.18 -2.69 18.62
CA HIS A 200 -1.95 -3.35 18.22
C HIS A 200 -2.32 -4.75 17.73
N GLY A 201 -2.23 -4.97 16.43
CA GLY A 201 -2.64 -6.21 15.78
C GLY A 201 -1.46 -6.95 15.14
N PRO A 202 -0.80 -7.86 15.88
CA PRO A 202 0.22 -8.77 15.37
C PRO A 202 -0.27 -9.62 14.17
N PRO A 203 0.63 -10.28 13.42
CA PRO A 203 0.29 -11.10 12.27
C PRO A 203 -0.79 -12.16 12.58
N GLY A 204 -1.83 -12.22 11.74
CA GLY A 204 -2.86 -13.26 11.85
C GLY A 204 -3.90 -13.05 12.97
N THR A 205 -3.86 -11.96 13.73
CA THR A 205 -4.74 -11.73 14.89
C THR A 205 -6.13 -11.16 14.58
N GLY A 206 -6.44 -10.94 13.29
CA GLY A 206 -7.75 -10.43 12.88
C GLY A 206 -7.95 -8.92 13.12
N LYS A 207 -6.87 -8.12 13.11
CA LYS A 207 -6.92 -6.64 13.21
C LYS A 207 -7.99 -5.99 12.34
N THR A 208 -8.01 -6.29 11.04
CA THR A 208 -8.99 -5.73 10.10
C THR A 208 -10.42 -6.15 10.47
N THR A 209 -10.63 -7.39 10.91
CA THR A 209 -11.94 -7.86 11.37
C THR A 209 -12.40 -7.08 12.61
N THR A 210 -11.49 -6.87 13.56
CA THR A 210 -11.75 -6.08 14.78
C THR A 210 -12.12 -4.63 14.45
N LEU A 211 -11.36 -3.99 13.55
CA LEU A 211 -11.64 -2.62 13.10
C LEU A 211 -13.00 -2.49 12.41
N VAL A 212 -13.33 -3.41 11.51
CA VAL A 212 -14.63 -3.39 10.81
C VAL A 212 -15.79 -3.46 11.79
N GLN A 213 -15.69 -4.34 12.80
CA GLN A 213 -16.70 -4.46 13.84
C GLN A 213 -16.76 -3.23 14.75
N ALA A 214 -15.61 -2.63 15.08
CA ALA A 214 -15.57 -1.39 15.86
C ALA A 214 -16.21 -0.21 15.10
N ILE A 215 -15.94 -0.07 13.81
CA ILE A 215 -16.55 0.95 12.94
C ILE A 215 -18.06 0.77 12.90
N LYS A 216 -18.54 -0.47 12.72
CA LYS A 216 -19.97 -0.79 12.75
C LYS A 216 -20.62 -0.42 14.08
N ALA A 217 -19.96 -0.70 15.21
CA ALA A 217 -20.45 -0.35 16.54
C ALA A 217 -20.53 1.18 16.73
N LEU A 218 -19.50 1.92 16.31
CA LEU A 218 -19.47 3.39 16.39
C LEU A 218 -20.59 4.03 15.56
N ILE A 219 -20.80 3.57 14.33
CA ILE A 219 -21.89 4.05 13.47
C ILE A 219 -23.25 3.76 14.10
N LYS A 220 -23.43 2.56 14.67
CA LYS A 220 -24.68 2.20 15.33
C LYS A 220 -24.97 3.06 16.57
N GLN A 221 -23.94 3.42 17.33
CA GLN A 221 -24.09 4.18 18.56
C GLN A 221 -24.29 5.68 18.34
N HIS A 222 -23.54 6.27 17.39
CA HIS A 222 -23.51 7.71 17.20
C HIS A 222 -24.22 8.18 15.92
N GLY A 223 -24.42 7.30 14.94
CA GLY A 223 -25.01 7.63 13.65
C GLY A 223 -24.14 8.56 12.78
N LYS A 224 -22.88 8.78 13.17
CA LYS A 224 -22.00 9.77 12.53
C LYS A 224 -21.08 9.12 11.49
N GLN A 225 -20.74 9.90 10.47
CA GLN A 225 -19.87 9.47 9.38
C GLN A 225 -18.43 9.28 9.85
N ILE A 226 -17.78 8.21 9.39
CA ILE A 226 -16.40 7.85 9.76
C ILE A 226 -15.50 7.92 8.53
N LEU A 227 -14.32 8.52 8.69
CA LEU A 227 -13.25 8.49 7.69
C LEU A 227 -12.28 7.35 8.02
N VAL A 228 -12.12 6.41 7.11
CA VAL A 228 -11.22 5.26 7.24
C VAL A 228 -10.09 5.41 6.24
N VAL A 229 -8.85 5.38 6.71
CA VAL A 229 -7.67 5.61 5.88
C VAL A 229 -6.58 4.60 6.14
N ALA A 230 -5.70 4.42 5.16
CA ALA A 230 -4.49 3.61 5.26
C ALA A 230 -3.39 4.19 4.35
N PRO A 231 -2.10 3.88 4.59
CA PRO A 231 -1.00 4.35 3.74
C PRO A 231 -1.01 3.74 2.33
N SER A 232 -1.60 2.55 2.11
CA SER A 232 -1.61 1.87 0.81
C SER A 232 -3.03 1.65 0.27
N ASN A 233 -3.20 1.76 -1.06
CA ASN A 233 -4.49 1.47 -1.71
C ASN A 233 -4.98 0.04 -1.39
N THR A 234 -4.10 -0.95 -1.38
CA THR A 234 -4.47 -2.34 -1.07
C THR A 234 -5.11 -2.49 0.30
N ALA A 235 -4.62 -1.77 1.32
CA ALA A 235 -5.21 -1.78 2.65
C ALA A 235 -6.58 -1.08 2.68
N VAL A 236 -6.70 0.07 2.00
CA VAL A 236 -7.98 0.79 1.87
C VAL A 236 -9.02 -0.08 1.16
N ASP A 237 -8.62 -0.74 0.08
CA ASP A 237 -9.47 -1.60 -0.74
C ASP A 237 -10.03 -2.77 0.08
N LEU A 238 -9.16 -3.45 0.85
CA LEU A 238 -9.56 -4.53 1.76
C LEU A 238 -10.59 -4.06 2.80
N LEU A 239 -10.35 -2.90 3.43
CA LEU A 239 -11.29 -2.33 4.39
C LEU A 239 -12.61 -1.96 3.72
N SER A 240 -12.57 -1.37 2.53
CA SER A 240 -13.76 -0.97 1.76
C SER A 240 -14.67 -2.15 1.49
N GLU A 241 -14.10 -3.27 1.01
CA GLU A 241 -14.84 -4.50 0.76
C GLU A 241 -15.45 -5.08 2.04
N LYS A 242 -14.65 -5.20 3.11
CA LYS A 242 -15.13 -5.80 4.38
C LYS A 242 -16.19 -4.95 5.09
N LEU A 243 -16.10 -3.62 4.99
CA LEU A 243 -17.12 -2.71 5.53
C LEU A 243 -18.42 -2.83 4.73
N ALA A 244 -18.34 -2.92 3.40
CA ALA A 244 -19.50 -3.15 2.55
C ALA A 244 -20.15 -4.51 2.80
N ASP A 245 -19.35 -5.56 3.07
CA ASP A 245 -19.85 -6.90 3.45
C ASP A 245 -20.66 -6.91 4.75
N GLU A 246 -20.34 -6.00 5.67
CA GLU A 246 -21.10 -5.84 6.91
C GLU A 246 -22.34 -4.95 6.74
N GLY A 247 -22.67 -4.59 5.50
CA GLY A 247 -23.89 -3.85 5.12
C GLY A 247 -23.78 -2.34 5.24
N LEU A 248 -22.57 -1.78 5.40
CA LEU A 248 -22.38 -0.33 5.51
C LEU A 248 -22.35 0.34 4.14
N ASN A 249 -22.90 1.55 4.05
CA ASN A 249 -22.77 2.36 2.84
C ASN A 249 -21.37 2.99 2.76
N VAL A 250 -20.48 2.35 2.02
CA VAL A 250 -19.07 2.75 1.86
C VAL A 250 -18.87 3.57 0.58
N LEU A 251 -18.13 4.67 0.67
CA LEU A 251 -17.67 5.45 -0.49
C LEU A 251 -16.14 5.45 -0.57
N ARG A 252 -15.59 4.82 -1.62
CA ARG A 252 -14.15 4.74 -1.89
C ARG A 252 -13.68 5.91 -2.74
N ILE A 253 -12.81 6.74 -2.16
CA ILE A 253 -12.23 7.93 -2.82
C ILE A 253 -10.87 7.59 -3.40
N GLY A 254 -10.68 7.85 -4.69
CA GLY A 254 -9.48 7.49 -5.44
C GLY A 254 -9.58 6.11 -6.07
N ASN A 255 -8.57 5.76 -6.87
CA ASN A 255 -8.64 4.55 -7.69
C ASN A 255 -8.21 3.30 -6.89
N PRO A 256 -9.01 2.22 -6.98
CA PRO A 256 -8.62 0.90 -6.49
C PRO A 256 -7.28 0.42 -7.05
N ALA A 257 -6.48 -0.24 -6.22
CA ALA A 257 -5.35 -1.04 -6.70
C ALA A 257 -5.80 -2.40 -7.23
N ARG A 258 -6.89 -2.95 -6.69
CA ARG A 258 -7.47 -4.23 -7.13
C ARG A 258 -8.59 -4.01 -8.14
N VAL A 259 -8.65 -4.89 -9.14
CA VAL A 259 -9.68 -4.88 -10.18
C VAL A 259 -10.77 -5.89 -9.82
N SER A 260 -11.50 -5.65 -8.73
CA SER A 260 -12.72 -6.40 -8.42
C SER A 260 -13.95 -5.56 -8.76
N ASP A 261 -14.96 -6.15 -9.39
CA ASP A 261 -16.20 -5.45 -9.76
C ASP A 261 -16.89 -4.85 -8.53
N LYS A 262 -16.82 -5.58 -7.41
CA LYS A 262 -17.33 -5.14 -6.12
C LYS A 262 -16.65 -3.86 -5.68
N LEU A 263 -15.32 -3.82 -5.64
CA LEU A 263 -14.58 -2.64 -5.21
C LEU A 263 -14.78 -1.48 -6.18
N PHE A 264 -14.86 -1.74 -7.48
CA PHE A 264 -15.21 -0.73 -8.47
C PHE A 264 -16.57 -0.10 -8.18
N SER A 265 -17.58 -0.90 -7.81
CA SER A 265 -18.92 -0.40 -7.43
C SER A 265 -18.95 0.50 -6.19
N LEU A 266 -17.90 0.44 -5.35
CA LEU A 266 -17.77 1.30 -4.16
C LEU A 266 -17.12 2.65 -4.47
N THR A 267 -16.47 2.80 -5.64
CA THR A 267 -15.77 4.03 -6.02
C THR A 267 -16.71 5.21 -6.24
N LEU A 268 -16.22 6.42 -5.99
CA LEU A 268 -16.96 7.64 -6.30
C LEU A 268 -17.44 7.68 -7.76
N ASP A 269 -16.56 7.38 -8.71
CA ASP A 269 -16.88 7.45 -10.14
C ASP A 269 -17.98 6.47 -10.54
N SER A 270 -17.94 5.24 -10.02
CA SER A 270 -18.97 4.23 -10.29
C SER A 270 -20.31 4.61 -9.65
N LYS A 271 -20.30 5.14 -8.42
CA LYS A 271 -21.51 5.63 -7.75
C LYS A 271 -22.11 6.85 -8.44
N VAL A 272 -21.28 7.76 -8.96
CA VAL A 272 -21.72 8.89 -9.80
C VAL A 272 -22.35 8.37 -11.09
N ALA A 273 -21.74 7.38 -11.73
CA ALA A 273 -22.25 6.77 -12.96
C ALA A 273 -23.60 6.06 -12.76
N GLY A 274 -23.87 5.55 -11.55
CA GLY A 274 -25.14 4.93 -11.15
C GLY A 274 -26.19 5.89 -10.58
N HIS A 275 -25.87 7.18 -10.37
CA HIS A 275 -26.78 8.12 -9.72
C HIS A 275 -27.97 8.52 -10.62
N ALA A 276 -29.16 8.72 -10.05
CA ALA A 276 -30.38 9.03 -10.81
C ALA A 276 -30.24 10.27 -11.72
N SER A 277 -29.59 11.33 -11.24
CA SER A 277 -29.36 12.58 -11.98
C SER A 277 -28.23 12.51 -13.03
N ILE A 278 -27.52 11.38 -13.19
CA ILE A 278 -26.43 11.30 -14.18
C ILE A 278 -26.93 11.39 -15.63
N LYS A 279 -28.19 11.00 -15.88
CA LYS A 279 -28.80 11.10 -17.19
C LYS A 279 -28.91 12.56 -17.63
N GLU A 280 -29.32 13.44 -16.72
CA GLU A 280 -29.38 14.89 -16.94
C GLU A 280 -28.00 15.45 -17.30
N VAL A 281 -26.94 15.02 -16.59
CA VAL A 281 -25.56 15.42 -16.91
C VAL A 281 -25.17 15.01 -18.34
N LYS A 282 -25.50 13.78 -18.76
CA LYS A 282 -25.21 13.30 -20.12
C LYS A 282 -25.97 14.10 -21.18
N ASP A 283 -27.24 14.40 -20.93
CA ASP A 283 -28.09 15.17 -21.84
C ASP A 283 -27.58 16.62 -21.98
N LEU A 284 -27.24 17.28 -20.87
CA LEU A 284 -26.66 18.62 -20.87
C LEU A 284 -25.28 18.65 -21.57
N LYS A 285 -24.41 17.66 -21.34
CA LYS A 285 -23.12 17.55 -22.05
C LYS A 285 -23.30 17.42 -23.55
N LYS A 286 -24.29 16.63 -24.00
CA LYS A 286 -24.62 16.50 -25.42
C LYS A 286 -25.09 17.82 -26.02
N GLN A 287 -25.98 18.54 -25.33
CA GLN A 287 -26.44 19.86 -25.77
C GLN A 287 -25.27 20.86 -25.86
N ALA A 288 -24.40 20.93 -24.85
CA ALA A 288 -23.23 21.81 -24.87
C ALA A 288 -22.29 21.49 -26.06
N ALA A 289 -22.10 20.21 -26.36
CA ALA A 289 -21.30 19.77 -27.52
C ALA A 289 -21.94 20.19 -28.86
N GLU A 290 -23.27 20.12 -28.99
CA GLU A 290 -23.99 20.59 -30.17
C GLU A 290 -23.80 22.10 -30.38
N TYR A 291 -23.92 22.92 -29.33
CA TYR A 291 -23.65 24.36 -29.40
C TYR A 291 -22.19 24.67 -29.77
N LYS A 292 -21.22 23.94 -29.19
CA LYS A 292 -19.80 24.07 -29.59
C LYS A 292 -19.61 23.71 -31.08
N ASN A 293 -20.15 22.59 -31.54
CA ASN A 293 -20.05 22.17 -32.93
C ASN A 293 -20.65 23.21 -33.89
N MET A 294 -21.78 23.82 -33.53
CA MET A 294 -22.37 24.92 -34.30
C MET A 294 -21.46 26.15 -34.33
N ALA A 295 -20.80 26.48 -33.21
CA ALA A 295 -19.87 27.61 -33.12
C ALA A 295 -18.57 27.39 -33.92
N HIS A 296 -18.17 26.13 -34.13
CA HIS A 296 -16.97 25.76 -34.91
C HIS A 296 -17.21 25.53 -36.41
N LYS A 297 -18.47 25.55 -36.88
CA LYS A 297 -18.76 25.41 -38.33
C LYS A 297 -18.13 26.56 -39.11
N TYR A 298 -17.28 26.20 -40.09
CA TYR A 298 -16.64 27.15 -41.00
C TYR A 298 -17.67 27.96 -41.79
N LYS A 299 -17.47 29.28 -41.85
CA LYS A 299 -18.27 30.21 -42.68
C LYS A 299 -17.34 30.97 -43.63
N ARG A 300 -17.71 30.98 -44.93
CA ARG A 300 -16.91 31.55 -46.03
C ARG A 300 -16.79 33.09 -45.97
N ASN A 301 -17.78 33.77 -45.40
CA ASN A 301 -17.71 35.20 -45.06
C ASN A 301 -17.83 35.35 -43.53
N PHE A 302 -16.88 36.02 -42.91
CA PHE A 302 -16.82 36.20 -41.45
C PHE A 302 -16.92 37.69 -41.10
N GLY A 303 -18.14 38.19 -40.91
CA GLY A 303 -18.44 39.56 -40.53
C GLY A 303 -18.69 39.72 -39.03
N ARG A 304 -19.12 40.94 -38.65
CA ARG A 304 -19.43 41.29 -37.24
C ARG A 304 -20.62 40.48 -36.69
N ALA A 305 -21.64 40.24 -37.51
CA ALA A 305 -22.81 39.47 -37.13
C ALA A 305 -22.48 37.98 -36.89
N GLU A 306 -21.64 37.38 -37.73
CA GLU A 306 -21.17 36.01 -37.55
C GLU A 306 -20.30 35.86 -36.30
N LYS A 307 -19.48 36.88 -35.99
CA LYS A 307 -18.68 36.94 -34.76
C LYS A 307 -19.58 37.01 -33.52
N GLU A 308 -20.63 37.83 -33.53
CA GLU A 308 -21.62 37.92 -32.44
C GLU A 308 -22.42 36.62 -32.28
N GLN A 309 -22.84 35.99 -33.38
CA GLN A 309 -23.52 34.68 -33.35
C GLN A 309 -22.61 33.59 -32.76
N ARG A 310 -21.34 33.55 -33.18
CA ARG A 310 -20.36 32.59 -32.65
C ARG A 310 -20.14 32.80 -31.15
N LYS A 311 -20.03 34.05 -30.71
CA LYS A 311 -19.91 34.39 -29.29
C LYS A 311 -21.14 33.92 -28.51
N ALA A 312 -22.35 34.19 -28.99
CA ALA A 312 -23.58 33.77 -28.34
C ALA A 312 -23.69 32.24 -28.20
N LEU A 313 -23.30 31.48 -29.23
CA LEU A 313 -23.28 30.01 -29.16
C LEU A 313 -22.27 29.48 -28.12
N PHE A 314 -21.10 30.11 -28.01
CA PHE A 314 -20.16 29.78 -26.94
C PHE A 314 -20.71 30.17 -25.57
N ASP A 315 -21.33 31.33 -25.43
CA ASP A 315 -21.91 31.79 -24.16
C ASP A 315 -23.00 30.80 -23.68
N GLU A 316 -23.84 30.29 -24.58
CA GLU A 316 -24.83 29.25 -24.25
C GLU A 316 -24.17 27.92 -23.87
N ALA A 317 -23.15 27.47 -24.62
CA ALA A 317 -22.39 26.27 -24.24
C ALA A 317 -21.75 26.41 -22.84
N HIS A 318 -21.22 27.59 -22.49
CA HIS A 318 -20.66 27.85 -21.16
C HIS A 318 -21.72 27.82 -20.05
N LYS A 319 -22.92 28.37 -20.29
CA LYS A 319 -24.03 28.31 -19.33
C LYS A 319 -24.47 26.87 -19.06
N ILE A 320 -24.56 26.05 -20.12
CA ILE A 320 -24.90 24.63 -20.00
C ILE A 320 -23.81 23.90 -19.22
N MET A 321 -22.53 24.15 -19.52
CA MET A 321 -21.40 23.57 -18.78
C MET A 321 -21.38 23.96 -17.31
N LYS A 322 -21.79 25.20 -16.96
CA LYS A 322 -21.98 25.60 -15.56
C LYS A 322 -23.09 24.80 -14.89
N SER A 323 -24.19 24.55 -15.60
CA SER A 323 -25.29 23.72 -15.11
C SER A 323 -24.84 22.26 -14.90
N VAL A 324 -24.07 21.70 -15.85
CA VAL A 324 -23.41 20.39 -15.71
C VAL A 324 -22.56 20.34 -14.44
N ALA A 325 -21.72 21.35 -14.20
CA ALA A 325 -20.87 21.39 -13.02
C ALA A 325 -21.67 21.42 -11.72
N ASN A 326 -22.77 22.16 -11.68
CA ASN A 326 -23.69 22.22 -10.53
C ASN A 326 -24.37 20.87 -10.29
N THR A 327 -24.87 20.21 -11.34
CA THR A 327 -25.51 18.89 -11.21
C THR A 327 -24.50 17.83 -10.79
N GLU A 328 -23.28 17.84 -11.35
CA GLU A 328 -22.20 16.95 -10.91
C GLU A 328 -21.84 17.16 -9.43
N GLN A 329 -21.79 18.42 -8.98
CA GLN A 329 -21.55 18.75 -7.57
C GLN A 329 -22.69 18.24 -6.67
N TYR A 330 -23.95 18.42 -7.08
CA TYR A 330 -25.12 17.89 -6.37
C TYR A 330 -25.04 16.36 -6.23
N ILE A 331 -24.70 15.64 -7.30
CA ILE A 331 -24.54 14.18 -7.26
C ILE A 331 -23.45 13.80 -6.25
N MET A 332 -22.31 14.48 -6.27
CA MET A 332 -21.21 14.21 -5.34
C MET A 332 -21.64 14.44 -3.89
N ASP A 333 -22.30 15.56 -3.60
CA ASP A 333 -22.75 15.89 -2.25
C ASP A 333 -23.79 14.90 -1.73
N ASP A 334 -24.77 14.49 -2.56
CA ASP A 334 -25.77 13.47 -2.20
C ASP A 334 -25.12 12.12 -1.86
N LEU A 335 -24.16 11.68 -2.67
CA LEU A 335 -23.44 10.41 -2.44
C LEU A 335 -22.61 10.45 -1.17
N ILE A 336 -21.94 11.57 -0.90
CA ILE A 336 -21.10 11.77 0.29
C ILE A 336 -21.96 11.84 1.54
N GLU A 337 -23.09 12.56 1.51
CA GLU A 337 -23.98 12.70 2.67
C GLU A 337 -24.64 11.37 3.05
N LYS A 338 -25.00 10.55 2.06
CA LYS A 338 -25.55 9.21 2.30
C LYS A 338 -24.53 8.19 2.77
N ALA A 339 -23.23 8.42 2.55
CA ALA A 339 -22.19 7.47 2.94
C ALA A 339 -22.05 7.41 4.46
N GLN A 340 -22.02 6.21 5.02
CA GLN A 340 -21.73 6.02 6.45
C GLN A 340 -20.22 5.97 6.70
N VAL A 341 -19.48 5.45 5.72
CA VAL A 341 -18.02 5.36 5.77
C VAL A 341 -17.43 5.88 4.48
N ILE A 342 -16.43 6.76 4.62
CA ILE A 342 -15.59 7.20 3.51
C ILE A 342 -14.23 6.57 3.67
N THR A 343 -13.74 5.90 2.62
CA THR A 343 -12.43 5.23 2.62
C THR A 343 -11.48 5.92 1.64
N ALA A 344 -10.27 6.26 2.07
CA ALA A 344 -9.26 6.90 1.23
C ALA A 344 -7.83 6.51 1.67
N THR A 345 -6.81 6.82 0.88
CA THR A 345 -5.43 6.80 1.40
C THR A 345 -5.19 8.02 2.31
N LEU A 346 -4.09 8.03 3.08
CA LEU A 346 -3.74 9.17 3.94
C LEU A 346 -3.72 10.51 3.16
N VAL A 347 -3.00 10.54 2.03
CA VAL A 347 -2.96 11.72 1.13
C VAL A 347 -4.27 11.85 0.35
N GLY A 348 -4.93 10.74 0.00
CA GLY A 348 -6.25 10.74 -0.65
C GLY A 348 -7.34 11.43 0.18
N ALA A 349 -7.16 11.57 1.49
CA ALA A 349 -8.04 12.38 2.35
C ALA A 349 -7.98 13.89 2.04
N SER A 350 -7.01 14.36 1.25
CA SER A 350 -6.96 15.72 0.70
C SER A 350 -7.72 15.89 -0.62
N HIS A 351 -8.32 14.82 -1.16
CA HIS A 351 -9.15 14.92 -2.38
C HIS A 351 -10.27 15.94 -2.20
N TYR A 352 -10.53 16.77 -3.21
CA TYR A 352 -11.40 17.95 -3.12
C TYR A 352 -12.80 17.65 -2.55
N THR A 353 -13.34 16.46 -2.81
CA THR A 353 -14.65 16.04 -2.29
C THR A 353 -14.69 15.86 -0.77
N VAL A 354 -13.55 15.53 -0.16
CA VAL A 354 -13.44 15.23 1.28
C VAL A 354 -12.49 16.19 2.00
N ARG A 355 -11.88 17.13 1.28
CA ARG A 355 -10.86 18.06 1.77
C ARG A 355 -11.36 18.91 2.94
N ASP A 356 -12.55 19.48 2.80
CA ASP A 356 -13.12 20.44 3.77
C ASP A 356 -14.19 19.82 4.68
N ARG A 357 -14.38 18.51 4.59
CA ARG A 357 -15.32 17.76 5.45
C ARG A 357 -14.69 17.50 6.82
N LYS A 358 -15.54 17.54 7.86
CA LYS A 358 -15.21 17.13 9.23
C LYS A 358 -15.85 15.79 9.54
N PHE A 359 -15.16 14.99 10.33
CA PHE A 359 -15.59 13.68 10.79
C PHE A 359 -15.51 13.65 12.31
N ASP A 360 -16.29 12.80 12.95
CA ASP A 360 -16.14 12.62 14.40
C ASP A 360 -14.97 11.72 14.72
N THR A 361 -14.78 10.68 13.91
CA THR A 361 -13.74 9.68 14.10
C THR A 361 -13.01 9.42 12.79
N VAL A 362 -11.68 9.40 12.89
CA VAL A 362 -10.78 8.90 11.85
C VAL A 362 -10.21 7.57 12.29
N VAL A 363 -10.23 6.57 11.42
CA VAL A 363 -9.56 5.28 11.63
C VAL A 363 -8.36 5.21 10.68
N ILE A 364 -7.17 4.95 11.22
CA ILE A 364 -5.96 4.73 10.44
C ILE A 364 -5.53 3.27 10.60
N ASP A 365 -5.70 2.45 9.57
CA ASP A 365 -5.12 1.10 9.52
C ASP A 365 -3.71 1.14 8.90
N GLU A 366 -2.92 0.11 9.22
CA GLU A 366 -1.50 0.02 8.90
C GLU A 366 -0.69 1.26 9.35
N ALA A 367 -1.06 1.86 10.48
CA ALA A 367 -0.42 3.06 11.01
C ALA A 367 1.08 2.88 11.31
N GLY A 368 1.53 1.64 11.55
CA GLY A 368 2.95 1.28 11.70
C GLY A 368 3.77 1.41 10.42
N GLN A 369 3.13 1.55 9.26
CA GLN A 369 3.76 1.75 7.95
C GLN A 369 3.61 3.20 7.45
N ALA A 370 3.01 4.08 8.24
CA ALA A 370 2.71 5.44 7.84
C ALA A 370 3.77 6.43 8.35
N LEU A 371 4.20 7.34 7.48
CA LEU A 371 4.92 8.53 7.91
C LEU A 371 3.98 9.38 8.79
N GLU A 372 4.48 9.80 9.95
CA GLU A 372 3.71 10.66 10.88
C GLU A 372 3.16 11.94 10.22
N PRO A 373 3.90 12.67 9.36
CA PRO A 373 3.36 13.82 8.63
C PRO A 373 2.11 13.50 7.81
N ALA A 374 2.04 12.30 7.20
CA ALA A 374 0.89 11.86 6.43
C ALA A 374 -0.32 11.55 7.31
N CYS A 375 -0.11 11.07 8.54
CA CYS A 375 -1.19 10.81 9.49
C CYS A 375 -1.91 12.10 9.90
N TRP A 376 -1.20 13.23 9.96
CA TRP A 376 -1.81 14.53 10.31
C TRP A 376 -2.83 15.02 9.28
N ILE A 377 -2.77 14.59 8.02
CA ILE A 377 -3.71 14.98 6.97
C ILE A 377 -5.17 14.62 7.35
N PRO A 378 -5.50 13.35 7.64
CA PRO A 378 -6.82 12.96 8.07
C PRO A 378 -7.11 13.29 9.54
N ILE A 379 -6.12 13.22 10.45
CA ILE A 379 -6.32 13.50 11.89
C ILE A 379 -6.92 14.88 12.13
N LEU A 380 -6.47 15.90 11.39
CA LEU A 380 -6.96 17.27 11.52
C LEU A 380 -8.42 17.47 11.09
N LYS A 381 -9.07 16.44 10.56
CA LYS A 381 -10.49 16.46 10.18
C LYS A 381 -11.40 15.91 11.28
N ALA A 382 -10.85 15.38 12.38
CA ALA A 382 -11.62 14.74 13.44
C ALA A 382 -11.21 15.13 14.85
N GLN A 383 -12.06 14.75 15.81
CA GLN A 383 -11.83 14.92 17.25
C GLN A 383 -11.31 13.64 17.91
N LYS A 384 -11.52 12.50 17.26
CA LYS A 384 -11.07 11.17 17.70
C LYS A 384 -10.30 10.46 16.60
N VAL A 385 -9.20 9.80 16.97
CA VAL A 385 -8.44 8.91 16.09
C VAL A 385 -8.36 7.50 16.68
N ILE A 386 -8.51 6.51 15.80
CA ILE A 386 -8.24 5.10 16.10
C ILE A 386 -7.04 4.70 15.26
N LEU A 387 -5.94 4.35 15.91
CA LEU A 387 -4.75 3.85 15.24
C LEU A 387 -4.74 2.33 15.31
N ALA A 388 -4.60 1.67 14.17
CA ALA A 388 -4.43 0.24 14.10
C ALA A 388 -3.22 -0.12 13.26
N GLY A 389 -2.45 -1.09 13.73
CA GLY A 389 -1.25 -1.51 13.05
C GLY A 389 -0.37 -2.37 13.93
N ASP A 390 0.86 -2.56 13.46
CA ASP A 390 1.87 -3.29 14.19
C ASP A 390 3.22 -2.57 14.01
N HIS A 391 3.69 -1.94 15.08
CA HIS A 391 4.95 -1.21 15.11
C HIS A 391 6.17 -2.14 15.26
N CYS A 392 5.95 -3.45 15.47
CA CYS A 392 6.99 -4.48 15.46
C CYS A 392 7.26 -5.05 14.06
N GLN A 393 6.44 -4.70 13.06
CA GLN A 393 6.63 -5.02 11.63
C GLN A 393 7.30 -3.84 10.90
N LEU A 394 7.36 -3.89 9.56
CA LEU A 394 8.07 -2.88 8.75
C LEU A 394 7.58 -1.44 9.01
N SER A 395 8.56 -0.56 9.25
CA SER A 395 8.40 0.88 9.26
C SER A 395 8.14 1.43 7.84
N PRO A 396 7.67 2.68 7.70
CA PRO A 396 7.61 3.36 6.40
C PRO A 396 8.96 3.33 5.68
N THR A 397 8.93 3.19 4.35
CA THR A 397 10.14 3.32 3.53
C THR A 397 10.58 4.77 3.49
N ILE A 398 11.80 5.05 3.95
CA ILE A 398 12.41 6.38 3.97
C ILE A 398 13.66 6.34 3.09
N LYS A 399 13.80 7.33 2.21
CA LYS A 399 14.90 7.46 1.25
C LYS A 399 16.15 8.02 1.91
N SER A 400 15.98 9.00 2.80
CA SER A 400 17.05 9.62 3.54
C SER A 400 17.43 8.82 4.79
N ASN A 401 18.60 8.19 4.74
CA ASN A 401 19.20 7.55 5.92
C ASN A 401 19.43 8.55 7.07
N GLU A 402 19.67 9.83 6.76
CA GLU A 402 19.80 10.90 7.75
C GLU A 402 18.46 11.15 8.46
N ALA A 403 17.38 11.37 7.69
CA ALA A 403 16.06 11.60 8.26
C ALA A 403 15.55 10.38 9.03
N ALA A 404 15.79 9.17 8.51
CA ALA A 404 15.46 7.91 9.17
C ALA A 404 16.11 7.81 10.56
N LYS A 405 17.43 8.06 10.66
CA LYS A 405 18.18 8.04 11.94
C LYS A 405 17.78 9.16 12.88
N ALA A 406 17.40 10.32 12.36
CA ALA A 406 16.97 11.46 13.17
C ALA A 406 15.52 11.33 13.71
N GLY A 407 14.80 10.27 13.31
CA GLY A 407 13.54 9.83 13.92
C GLY A 407 12.33 9.87 13.00
N LEU A 408 12.50 10.05 11.68
CA LEU A 408 11.38 9.97 10.72
C LEU A 408 10.82 8.54 10.60
N SER A 409 11.66 7.53 10.92
CA SER A 409 11.30 6.10 10.91
C SER A 409 10.38 5.69 12.07
N THR A 410 10.36 6.48 13.15
CA THR A 410 9.49 6.27 14.30
C THR A 410 8.09 6.78 13.98
N THR A 411 7.15 5.87 13.80
CA THR A 411 5.77 6.21 13.40
C THR A 411 4.97 6.85 14.52
N LEU A 412 3.87 7.51 14.16
CA LEU A 412 2.92 8.05 15.15
C LEU A 412 2.35 6.95 16.05
N LEU A 413 2.09 5.76 15.47
CA LEU A 413 1.65 4.59 16.22
C LEU A 413 2.68 4.21 17.30
N GLU A 414 3.94 4.07 16.92
CA GLU A 414 5.03 3.69 17.84
C GLU A 414 5.19 4.71 18.98
N LYS A 415 5.12 6.01 18.67
CA LYS A 415 5.15 7.07 19.69
C LYS A 415 3.96 6.99 20.64
N CYS A 416 2.74 6.83 20.11
CA CYS A 416 1.54 6.80 20.94
C CYS A 416 1.44 5.53 21.79
N VAL A 417 1.95 4.38 21.30
CA VAL A 417 2.05 3.15 22.10
C VAL A 417 2.96 3.37 23.31
N ALA A 418 4.09 4.05 23.12
CA ALA A 418 5.03 4.35 24.20
C ALA A 418 4.49 5.40 25.18
N LEU A 419 3.79 6.43 24.68
CA LEU A 419 3.24 7.52 25.49
C LEU A 419 2.00 7.09 26.30
N HIS A 420 1.12 6.30 25.69
CA HIS A 420 -0.22 6.01 26.21
C HIS A 420 -0.52 4.50 26.21
N PRO A 421 0.21 3.69 26.99
CA PRO A 421 0.00 2.24 27.05
C PRO A 421 -1.44 1.86 27.44
N GLU A 422 -2.15 2.72 28.20
CA GLU A 422 -3.55 2.54 28.54
C GLU A 422 -4.48 2.62 27.31
N ALA A 423 -4.11 3.32 26.24
CA ALA A 423 -4.91 3.37 25.02
C ALA A 423 -4.73 2.13 24.13
N VAL A 424 -3.76 1.26 24.45
CA VAL A 424 -3.37 0.12 23.61
C VAL A 424 -4.11 -1.15 24.01
N VAL A 425 -4.71 -1.81 23.03
CA VAL A 425 -5.16 -3.20 23.14
C VAL A 425 -4.35 -4.06 22.17
N LEU A 426 -3.54 -4.96 22.73
CA LEU A 426 -2.81 -5.97 21.96
C LEU A 426 -3.72 -7.16 21.67
N LEU A 427 -3.90 -7.49 20.40
CA LEU A 427 -4.59 -8.72 20.02
C LEU A 427 -3.65 -9.93 20.21
N GLU A 428 -4.04 -10.88 21.06
CA GLU A 428 -3.16 -11.98 21.47
C GLU A 428 -3.37 -13.27 20.67
N GLU A 429 -4.60 -13.57 20.25
CA GLU A 429 -4.90 -14.82 19.55
C GLU A 429 -4.74 -14.67 18.03
N GLN A 430 -3.93 -15.55 17.41
CA GLN A 430 -3.66 -15.56 15.97
C GLN A 430 -4.24 -16.79 15.27
N TYR A 431 -4.67 -16.60 14.02
CA TYR A 431 -5.40 -17.59 13.21
C TYR A 431 -4.66 -17.98 11.91
N ARG A 432 -3.35 -17.78 11.86
CA ARG A 432 -2.52 -17.99 10.65
C ARG A 432 -1.53 -19.13 10.81
N MET A 433 -0.66 -19.02 11.80
CA MET A 433 0.59 -19.77 11.91
C MET A 433 0.42 -21.00 12.79
N ASN A 434 1.19 -22.05 12.46
CA ASN A 434 1.47 -23.12 13.41
C ASN A 434 2.12 -22.53 14.67
N GLU A 435 1.84 -23.12 15.84
CA GLU A 435 2.37 -22.67 17.13
C GLU A 435 3.90 -22.60 17.14
N LYS A 436 4.59 -23.61 16.59
CA LYS A 436 6.07 -23.64 16.52
C LYS A 436 6.65 -22.51 15.65
N ILE A 437 5.93 -22.07 14.62
CA ILE A 437 6.35 -20.91 13.79
C ILE A 437 6.11 -19.61 14.57
N MET A 438 4.96 -19.51 15.24
CA MET A 438 4.55 -18.32 15.99
C MET A 438 5.47 -18.02 17.18
N ASN A 439 5.87 -19.05 17.93
CA ASN A 439 6.49 -18.90 19.26
C ASN A 439 7.75 -18.03 19.25
N TYR A 440 8.62 -18.17 18.25
CA TYR A 440 9.82 -17.34 18.15
C TYR A 440 9.49 -15.86 17.93
N ALA A 441 8.57 -15.58 17.00
CA ALA A 441 8.13 -14.20 16.77
C ALA A 441 7.41 -13.63 18.01
N SER A 442 6.61 -14.46 18.68
CA SER A 442 5.91 -14.12 19.93
C SER A 442 6.87 -13.69 21.03
N SER A 443 7.90 -14.49 21.31
CA SER A 443 8.87 -14.22 22.39
C SER A 443 9.67 -12.95 22.13
N VAL A 444 10.21 -12.79 20.91
CA VAL A 444 11.10 -11.68 20.56
C VAL A 444 10.37 -10.35 20.42
N PHE A 445 9.23 -10.32 19.73
CA PHE A 445 8.57 -9.07 19.33
C PHE A 445 7.36 -8.70 20.18
N TYR A 446 6.72 -9.68 20.83
CA TYR A 446 5.42 -9.47 21.50
C TYR A 446 5.42 -9.97 22.96
N GLY A 447 6.59 -10.18 23.55
CA GLY A 447 6.75 -10.56 24.96
C GLY A 447 6.11 -11.90 25.32
N GLY A 448 6.04 -12.83 24.36
CA GLY A 448 5.45 -14.17 24.55
C GLY A 448 3.93 -14.20 24.68
N LYS A 449 3.24 -13.10 24.35
CA LYS A 449 1.79 -12.98 24.57
C LYS A 449 0.93 -13.60 23.47
N LEU A 450 1.49 -13.90 22.29
CA LEU A 450 0.71 -14.46 21.19
C LEU A 450 0.33 -15.92 21.46
N LYS A 451 -0.90 -16.28 21.12
CA LYS A 451 -1.47 -17.62 21.25
C LYS A 451 -2.01 -18.10 19.91
N ALA A 452 -1.67 -19.31 19.51
CA ALA A 452 -2.22 -19.91 18.30
C ALA A 452 -3.63 -20.43 18.58
N HIS A 453 -4.61 -20.00 17.78
CA HIS A 453 -5.96 -20.56 17.86
C HIS A 453 -5.94 -22.06 17.53
N GLY A 454 -6.81 -22.86 18.16
CA GLY A 454 -6.83 -24.31 18.00
C GLY A 454 -6.97 -24.80 16.55
N SER A 455 -7.52 -23.98 15.65
CA SER A 455 -7.63 -24.31 14.21
C SER A 455 -6.30 -24.27 13.46
N VAL A 456 -5.26 -23.63 14.00
CA VAL A 456 -3.95 -23.48 13.35
C VAL A 456 -2.79 -23.95 14.21
N ALA A 457 -2.96 -24.07 15.53
CA ALA A 457 -1.87 -24.41 16.46
C ALA A 457 -1.06 -25.64 16.03
N SER A 458 -1.74 -26.69 15.56
CA SER A 458 -1.14 -27.97 15.18
C SER A 458 -1.24 -28.29 13.68
N HIS A 459 -1.59 -27.33 12.82
CA HIS A 459 -1.73 -27.63 11.39
C HIS A 459 -0.38 -27.90 10.72
N LEU A 460 -0.32 -28.91 9.86
CA LEU A 460 0.88 -29.36 9.15
C LEU A 460 0.56 -29.55 7.66
N LEU A 461 1.59 -29.73 6.83
CA LEU A 461 1.37 -30.15 5.44
C LEU A 461 0.98 -31.63 5.36
N PHE A 462 1.58 -32.49 6.17
CA PHE A 462 1.26 -33.92 6.32
C PHE A 462 1.61 -34.39 7.74
N ALA A 463 1.26 -35.62 8.12
CA ALA A 463 1.28 -36.06 9.52
C ALA A 463 2.67 -36.04 10.17
N GLU A 464 3.71 -36.37 9.42
CA GLU A 464 5.11 -36.44 9.86
C GLU A 464 5.92 -35.18 9.54
N ASP A 465 5.27 -34.11 9.07
CA ASP A 465 5.94 -32.86 8.68
C ASP A 465 6.39 -32.04 9.89
N THR A 466 7.49 -31.31 9.73
CA THR A 466 7.93 -30.28 10.68
C THR A 466 7.52 -28.89 10.19
N PRO A 467 6.82 -28.07 11.02
CA PRO A 467 6.32 -26.77 10.59
C PRO A 467 7.43 -25.70 10.48
N LEU A 468 8.60 -25.95 11.08
CA LEU A 468 9.78 -25.09 10.98
C LEU A 468 10.95 -25.96 10.53
N ALA A 469 11.79 -25.43 9.64
CA ALA A 469 13.11 -25.95 9.35
C ALA A 469 14.11 -24.79 9.19
N PHE A 470 15.23 -24.84 9.90
CA PHE A 470 16.42 -24.04 9.59
C PHE A 470 17.46 -24.94 8.95
N ILE A 471 17.80 -24.67 7.69
CA ILE A 471 18.78 -25.43 6.95
C ILE A 471 20.07 -24.62 6.88
N ASP A 472 21.08 -25.10 7.60
CA ASP A 472 22.37 -24.43 7.72
C ASP A 472 23.27 -24.74 6.52
N THR A 473 23.76 -23.69 5.87
CA THR A 473 24.70 -23.78 4.76
C THR A 473 26.16 -23.54 5.17
N ALA A 474 26.42 -23.36 6.47
CA ALA A 474 27.76 -23.19 7.00
C ALA A 474 28.68 -24.35 6.60
N GLY A 475 29.85 -24.02 6.04
CA GLY A 475 30.84 -25.01 5.60
C GLY A 475 30.51 -25.73 4.29
N CYS A 476 29.42 -25.38 3.59
CA CYS A 476 29.07 -25.95 2.28
C CYS A 476 29.74 -25.23 1.09
N GLY A 477 30.49 -24.16 1.33
CA GLY A 477 31.12 -23.34 0.29
C GLY A 477 30.12 -22.51 -0.53
N PHE A 478 28.96 -22.19 0.04
CA PHE A 478 27.94 -21.35 -0.60
C PHE A 478 28.33 -19.88 -0.42
N GLU A 479 29.19 -19.38 -1.30
CA GLU A 479 29.76 -18.04 -1.20
C GLU A 479 28.85 -16.97 -1.83
N GLU A 480 28.68 -15.85 -1.13
CA GLU A 480 27.94 -14.72 -1.68
C GLU A 480 28.72 -14.01 -2.81
N LYS A 481 27.99 -13.47 -3.79
CA LYS A 481 28.51 -12.70 -4.92
C LYS A 481 27.78 -11.36 -5.01
N THR A 482 28.42 -10.37 -5.62
CA THR A 482 27.86 -9.02 -5.79
C THR A 482 27.66 -8.69 -7.25
N GLU A 483 26.51 -8.11 -7.59
CA GLU A 483 26.22 -7.56 -8.91
C GLU A 483 25.67 -6.13 -8.75
N GLY A 484 26.44 -5.15 -9.24
CA GLY A 484 26.15 -3.74 -9.02
C GLY A 484 26.15 -3.38 -7.53
N THR A 485 24.96 -3.10 -6.98
CA THR A 485 24.75 -2.71 -5.57
C THR A 485 24.01 -3.78 -4.75
N SER A 486 23.75 -4.95 -5.34
CA SER A 486 22.98 -6.02 -4.71
C SER A 486 23.82 -7.29 -4.56
N THR A 487 23.46 -8.12 -3.59
CA THR A 487 24.12 -9.40 -3.28
C THR A 487 23.21 -10.55 -3.70
N TYR A 488 23.82 -11.66 -4.12
CA TYR A 488 23.15 -12.92 -4.39
C TYR A 488 24.06 -14.09 -4.02
N ASN A 489 23.50 -15.27 -3.84
CA ASN A 489 24.22 -16.50 -3.54
C ASN A 489 23.66 -17.58 -4.47
N PRO A 490 24.33 -17.86 -5.61
CA PRO A 490 23.80 -18.77 -6.62
C PRO A 490 23.72 -20.21 -6.11
N GLU A 491 24.66 -20.65 -5.29
CA GLU A 491 24.69 -22.00 -4.71
C GLU A 491 23.51 -22.20 -3.74
N GLU A 492 23.23 -21.22 -2.87
CA GLU A 492 22.02 -21.19 -2.03
C GLU A 492 20.74 -21.21 -2.87
N ALA A 493 20.69 -20.45 -3.98
CA ALA A 493 19.51 -20.37 -4.84
C ALA A 493 19.19 -21.72 -5.52
N VAL A 494 20.22 -22.41 -6.01
CA VAL A 494 20.10 -23.76 -6.58
C VAL A 494 19.64 -24.74 -5.51
N PHE A 495 20.28 -24.72 -4.35
CA PHE A 495 19.93 -25.60 -3.23
C PHE A 495 18.47 -25.39 -2.77
N LEU A 496 18.03 -24.13 -2.63
CA LEU A 496 16.67 -23.78 -2.24
C LEU A 496 15.64 -24.42 -3.17
N LEU A 497 15.85 -24.31 -4.48
CA LEU A 497 14.93 -24.88 -5.46
C LEU A 497 15.01 -26.42 -5.50
N LYS A 498 16.18 -27.03 -5.30
CA LYS A 498 16.33 -28.49 -5.14
C LYS A 498 15.50 -28.99 -3.95
N HIS A 499 15.66 -28.35 -2.79
CA HIS A 499 14.91 -28.71 -1.58
C HIS A 499 13.40 -28.47 -1.74
N LEU A 500 13.00 -27.38 -2.43
CA LEU A 500 11.60 -27.13 -2.75
C LEU A 500 11.01 -28.21 -3.67
N ALA A 501 11.78 -28.67 -4.68
CA ALA A 501 11.35 -29.73 -5.59
C ALA A 501 11.17 -31.07 -4.85
N GLN A 502 12.06 -31.41 -3.92
CA GLN A 502 11.93 -32.59 -3.06
C GLN A 502 10.67 -32.53 -2.20
N LEU A 503 10.40 -31.37 -1.58
CA LEU A 503 9.16 -31.17 -0.83
C LEU A 503 7.93 -31.32 -1.73
N PHE A 504 7.98 -30.81 -2.97
CA PHE A 504 6.86 -30.91 -3.90
C PHE A 504 6.58 -32.33 -4.36
N ASP A 505 7.61 -33.16 -4.50
CA ASP A 505 7.47 -34.58 -4.78
C ASP A 505 6.74 -35.29 -3.64
N GLN A 506 7.16 -35.06 -2.40
CA GLN A 506 6.47 -35.58 -1.20
C GLN A 506 5.00 -35.12 -1.14
N LEU A 507 4.75 -33.83 -1.40
CA LEU A 507 3.40 -33.27 -1.39
C LEU A 507 2.52 -33.81 -2.52
N SER A 508 3.09 -34.23 -3.64
CA SER A 508 2.33 -34.77 -4.77
C SER A 508 1.65 -36.11 -4.43
N GLY A 509 2.17 -36.85 -3.45
CA GLY A 509 1.52 -38.04 -2.89
C GLY A 509 0.34 -37.74 -1.95
N VAL A 510 0.24 -36.51 -1.44
CA VAL A 510 -0.74 -36.09 -0.43
C VAL A 510 -1.82 -35.16 -1.00
N TYR A 511 -1.43 -34.27 -1.92
CA TYR A 511 -2.28 -33.22 -2.47
C TYR A 511 -2.53 -33.40 -3.95
N LYS A 512 -3.77 -33.14 -4.37
CA LYS A 512 -4.10 -32.94 -5.78
C LYS A 512 -3.59 -31.58 -6.25
N VAL A 513 -3.36 -31.44 -7.56
CA VAL A 513 -2.85 -30.20 -8.17
C VAL A 513 -3.75 -28.98 -7.89
N GLU A 514 -5.06 -29.17 -7.85
CA GLU A 514 -6.06 -28.12 -7.60
C GLU A 514 -5.89 -27.54 -6.18
N ASP A 515 -5.80 -28.43 -5.18
CA ASP A 515 -5.66 -28.12 -3.76
C ASP A 515 -4.20 -27.96 -3.31
N PHE A 516 -3.27 -27.88 -4.26
CA PHE A 516 -1.85 -27.85 -3.95
C PHE A 516 -1.51 -26.59 -3.11
N PRO A 517 -0.73 -26.75 -2.01
CA PRO A 517 -0.36 -25.66 -1.12
C PRO A 517 0.31 -24.50 -1.86
N THR A 518 0.00 -23.28 -1.44
CA THR A 518 0.61 -22.08 -2.02
C THR A 518 1.99 -21.82 -1.41
N VAL A 519 2.94 -21.34 -2.22
CA VAL A 519 4.34 -21.15 -1.81
C VAL A 519 4.83 -19.73 -2.05
N ALA A 520 5.58 -19.20 -1.09
CA ALA A 520 6.44 -18.04 -1.31
C ALA A 520 7.90 -18.39 -1.11
N VAL A 521 8.73 -17.96 -2.05
CA VAL A 521 10.18 -17.89 -1.90
C VAL A 521 10.55 -16.43 -1.70
N ILE A 522 11.16 -16.13 -0.56
CA ILE A 522 11.46 -14.79 -0.11
C ILE A 522 12.98 -14.66 0.05
N SER A 523 13.53 -13.55 -0.41
CA SER A 523 14.92 -13.16 -0.12
C SER A 523 14.98 -11.65 0.13
N PRO A 524 15.89 -11.17 1.01
CA PRO A 524 16.08 -9.73 1.23
C PRO A 524 16.64 -9.00 0.00
N TYR A 525 17.30 -9.70 -0.93
CA TYR A 525 18.09 -9.08 -2.00
C TYR A 525 17.44 -9.25 -3.37
N LYS A 526 17.31 -8.14 -4.11
CA LYS A 526 16.68 -8.12 -5.44
C LYS A 526 17.42 -9.01 -6.44
N GLN A 527 18.75 -9.05 -6.39
CA GLN A 527 19.51 -9.90 -7.31
C GLN A 527 19.29 -11.39 -7.04
N GLN A 528 19.22 -11.80 -5.77
CA GLN A 528 18.83 -13.17 -5.42
C GLN A 528 17.45 -13.54 -5.96
N ILE A 529 16.48 -12.62 -5.89
CA ILE A 529 15.15 -12.82 -6.48
C ILE A 529 15.20 -12.99 -8.00
N HIS A 530 16.09 -12.26 -8.69
CA HIS A 530 16.27 -12.41 -10.14
C HIS A 530 16.79 -13.81 -10.48
N VAL A 531 17.87 -14.23 -9.81
CA VAL A 531 18.47 -15.57 -10.00
C VAL A 531 17.46 -16.68 -9.69
N LEU A 532 16.74 -16.59 -8.57
CA LEU A 532 15.71 -17.56 -8.21
C LEU A 532 14.58 -17.66 -9.25
N LYS A 533 14.17 -16.54 -9.86
CA LYS A 533 13.17 -16.54 -10.94
C LYS A 533 13.68 -17.19 -12.21
N GLU A 534 14.92 -16.90 -12.60
CA GLU A 534 15.55 -17.52 -13.77
C GLU A 534 15.72 -19.03 -13.58
N LEU A 535 16.20 -19.46 -12.41
CA LEU A 535 16.32 -20.87 -12.09
C LEU A 535 14.96 -21.57 -12.06
N LEU A 536 13.92 -20.94 -11.48
CA LEU A 536 12.56 -21.50 -11.50
C LEU A 536 12.06 -21.69 -12.92
N LEU A 537 12.27 -20.72 -13.83
CA LEU A 537 11.87 -20.80 -15.24
C LEU A 537 12.46 -22.03 -15.94
N ASN A 538 13.68 -22.39 -15.58
CA ASN A 538 14.41 -23.51 -16.18
C ASN A 538 14.28 -24.83 -15.39
N HIS A 539 13.49 -24.88 -14.30
CA HIS A 539 13.37 -26.07 -13.45
C HIS A 539 12.16 -26.95 -13.87
N PRO A 540 12.37 -28.12 -14.52
CA PRO A 540 11.28 -28.91 -15.11
C PRO A 540 10.21 -29.34 -14.10
N ASP A 541 10.62 -29.80 -12.91
CA ASP A 541 9.70 -30.33 -11.91
C ASP A 541 8.85 -29.27 -11.20
N LEU A 542 9.35 -28.03 -11.12
CA LEU A 542 8.65 -26.93 -10.47
C LEU A 542 7.80 -26.13 -11.45
N GLN A 543 8.10 -26.18 -12.76
CA GLN A 543 7.33 -25.48 -13.79
C GLN A 543 5.85 -25.85 -13.79
N LYS A 544 5.51 -27.13 -13.56
CA LYS A 544 4.11 -27.59 -13.43
C LYS A 544 3.33 -26.88 -12.31
N TYR A 545 4.01 -26.30 -11.32
CA TYR A 545 3.42 -25.60 -10.20
C TYR A 545 3.78 -24.11 -10.16
N ALA A 546 4.32 -23.55 -11.25
CA ALA A 546 4.77 -22.16 -11.29
C ALA A 546 3.69 -21.16 -10.84
N ALA A 547 2.41 -21.42 -11.13
CA ALA A 547 1.28 -20.59 -10.69
C ALA A 547 1.05 -20.58 -9.16
N LYS A 548 1.56 -21.58 -8.43
CA LYS A 548 1.47 -21.69 -6.97
C LYS A 548 2.69 -21.12 -6.25
N ILE A 549 3.79 -20.87 -6.98
CA ILE A 549 5.05 -20.36 -6.45
C ILE A 549 5.14 -18.85 -6.71
N SER A 550 5.40 -18.08 -5.66
CA SER A 550 5.66 -16.65 -5.77
C SER A 550 7.04 -16.30 -5.25
N ILE A 551 7.90 -15.71 -6.08
CA ILE A 551 9.27 -15.33 -5.72
C ILE A 551 9.38 -13.81 -5.64
N ASN A 552 9.62 -13.28 -4.44
CA ASN A 552 9.49 -11.85 -4.14
C ASN A 552 10.38 -11.40 -2.97
N THR A 553 10.65 -10.10 -2.86
CA THR A 553 11.34 -9.56 -1.67
C THR A 553 10.40 -9.48 -0.47
N ILE A 554 10.96 -9.40 0.74
CA ILE A 554 10.20 -9.27 2.00
C ILE A 554 9.18 -8.13 1.93
N ASP A 555 9.63 -6.93 1.52
CA ASP A 555 8.81 -5.71 1.44
C ASP A 555 7.61 -5.88 0.51
N SER A 556 7.79 -6.58 -0.62
CA SER A 556 6.71 -6.83 -1.59
C SER A 556 5.70 -7.88 -1.15
N PHE A 557 6.05 -8.70 -0.14
CA PHE A 557 5.20 -9.76 0.39
C PHE A 557 4.33 -9.34 1.58
N GLN A 558 4.42 -8.07 1.99
CA GLN A 558 3.69 -7.56 3.13
C GLN A 558 2.17 -7.71 2.96
N GLY A 559 1.49 -8.11 4.05
CA GLY A 559 0.04 -8.34 4.06
C GLY A 559 -0.43 -9.60 3.33
N GLN A 560 0.46 -10.35 2.68
CA GLN A 560 0.16 -11.66 2.11
C GLN A 560 0.45 -12.78 3.11
N GLU A 561 0.01 -13.99 2.79
CA GLU A 561 0.32 -15.23 3.50
C GLU A 561 0.36 -16.40 2.50
N ARG A 562 1.09 -17.46 2.85
CA ARG A 562 1.20 -18.69 2.06
C ARG A 562 1.23 -19.89 2.97
N ASP A 563 0.83 -21.04 2.44
CA ASP A 563 0.89 -22.29 3.19
C ASP A 563 2.33 -22.66 3.53
N ILE A 564 3.25 -22.42 2.58
CA ILE A 564 4.67 -22.69 2.69
C ILE A 564 5.46 -21.40 2.40
N VAL A 565 6.43 -21.07 3.23
CA VAL A 565 7.37 -19.97 3.00
C VAL A 565 8.79 -20.48 3.09
N TYR A 566 9.57 -20.21 2.05
CA TYR A 566 11.02 -20.37 2.02
C TYR A 566 11.67 -18.99 2.13
N ILE A 567 12.67 -18.86 3.00
CA ILE A 567 13.47 -17.66 3.15
C ILE A 567 14.93 -18.00 2.85
N GLY A 568 15.47 -17.46 1.76
CA GLY A 568 16.89 -17.52 1.46
C GLY A 568 17.60 -16.29 2.03
N MET A 569 18.52 -16.51 2.98
CA MET A 569 19.21 -15.45 3.72
C MET A 569 20.32 -14.79 2.91
N THR A 570 20.85 -15.47 1.89
CA THR A 570 21.83 -14.97 0.89
C THR A 570 23.22 -14.65 1.43
N ARG A 571 23.33 -14.13 2.66
CA ARG A 571 24.58 -13.69 3.26
C ARG A 571 25.39 -14.86 3.77
N SER A 572 26.62 -14.97 3.29
CA SER A 572 27.60 -16.00 3.63
C SER A 572 28.99 -15.44 3.31
N ASN A 573 29.75 -15.03 4.33
CA ASN A 573 31.05 -14.37 4.19
C ASN A 573 31.88 -14.43 5.49
N ASP A 574 33.21 -14.43 5.34
CA ASP A 574 34.17 -14.48 6.46
C ASP A 574 34.07 -13.26 7.41
N GLU A 575 33.68 -12.09 6.89
CA GLU A 575 33.50 -10.89 7.71
C GLU A 575 32.21 -10.90 8.52
N GLY A 576 31.37 -11.94 8.44
CA GLY A 576 30.06 -12.06 9.09
C GLY A 576 29.18 -10.81 8.95
N ALA A 577 29.29 -10.14 7.80
CA ALA A 577 28.52 -8.98 7.45
C ALA A 577 27.13 -9.42 6.99
N ILE A 578 26.12 -9.05 7.76
CA ILE A 578 24.71 -9.40 7.48
C ILE A 578 23.95 -8.30 6.71
N GLY A 579 24.52 -7.09 6.63
CA GLY A 579 23.96 -5.97 5.87
C GLY A 579 22.48 -5.69 6.17
N PHE A 580 21.63 -5.86 5.16
CA PHE A 580 20.20 -5.55 5.18
C PHE A 580 19.40 -6.40 6.17
N LEU A 581 19.94 -7.55 6.58
CA LEU A 581 19.37 -8.45 7.59
C LEU A 581 19.50 -7.91 9.02
N SER A 582 20.19 -6.78 9.24
CA SER A 582 20.25 -6.14 10.56
C SER A 582 18.90 -5.59 11.05
N ASP A 583 17.97 -5.31 10.14
CA ASP A 583 16.60 -4.93 10.49
C ASP A 583 15.75 -6.18 10.77
N ILE A 584 15.69 -6.55 12.06
CA ILE A 584 14.96 -7.73 12.53
C ILE A 584 13.44 -7.63 12.29
N ARG A 585 12.87 -6.43 12.07
CA ARG A 585 11.44 -6.26 11.75
C ARG A 585 11.12 -6.88 10.38
N ARG A 586 12.07 -6.89 9.44
CA ARG A 586 11.93 -7.59 8.15
C ARG A 586 11.79 -9.10 8.35
N MET A 587 12.57 -9.67 9.26
CA MET A 587 12.47 -11.09 9.57
C MET A 587 11.18 -11.44 10.28
N ASN A 588 10.73 -10.60 11.23
CA ASN A 588 9.39 -10.73 11.81
C ASN A 588 8.32 -10.80 10.70
N VAL A 589 8.37 -9.90 9.72
CA VAL A 589 7.46 -9.96 8.57
C VAL A 589 7.62 -11.25 7.80
N ALA A 590 8.83 -11.60 7.35
CA ALA A 590 9.08 -12.75 6.48
C ALA A 590 8.62 -14.08 7.11
N MET A 591 9.00 -14.33 8.37
CA MET A 591 8.66 -15.55 9.10
C MET A 591 7.14 -15.68 9.31
N THR A 592 6.47 -14.57 9.62
CA THR A 592 5.04 -14.55 9.94
C THR A 592 4.13 -14.57 8.70
N ARG A 593 4.69 -14.81 7.51
CA ARG A 593 3.93 -15.07 6.28
C ARG A 593 3.54 -16.54 6.12
N ALA A 594 4.24 -17.44 6.79
CA ALA A 594 3.98 -18.87 6.73
C ALA A 594 2.71 -19.23 7.49
N ARG A 595 1.88 -20.12 6.93
CA ARG A 595 0.78 -20.73 7.66
C ARG A 595 1.23 -22.04 8.28
N LYS A 596 1.59 -23.02 7.44
CA LYS A 596 1.85 -24.40 7.85
C LYS A 596 3.34 -24.73 7.97
N LYS A 597 4.15 -24.29 7.01
CA LYS A 597 5.59 -24.59 6.97
C LYS A 597 6.44 -23.35 6.67
N LEU A 598 7.48 -23.14 7.48
CA LEU A 598 8.51 -22.13 7.30
C LEU A 598 9.87 -22.83 7.16
N VAL A 599 10.55 -22.60 6.04
CA VAL A 599 11.91 -23.08 5.78
C VAL A 599 12.82 -21.86 5.66
N VAL A 600 13.87 -21.80 6.47
CA VAL A 600 14.89 -20.74 6.41
C VAL A 600 16.20 -21.39 6.02
N ILE A 601 16.86 -20.87 4.99
CA ILE A 601 18.12 -21.38 4.47
C ILE A 601 19.15 -20.27 4.58
N GLY A 602 20.27 -20.54 5.25
CA GLY A 602 21.34 -19.56 5.37
C GLY A 602 22.54 -20.08 6.15
N ASP A 603 23.63 -19.31 6.10
CA ASP A 603 24.89 -19.64 6.76
C ASP A 603 24.87 -19.21 8.24
N SER A 604 24.83 -20.17 9.15
CA SER A 604 24.84 -19.90 10.59
C SER A 604 26.11 -19.17 11.05
N ALA A 605 27.26 -19.40 10.42
CA ALA A 605 28.53 -18.77 10.79
C ALA A 605 28.50 -17.26 10.53
N THR A 606 27.89 -16.84 9.43
CA THR A 606 27.64 -15.43 9.11
C THR A 606 26.51 -14.83 9.93
N LEU A 607 25.37 -15.52 10.04
CA LEU A 607 24.15 -14.97 10.63
C LEU A 607 24.25 -14.80 12.15
N SER A 608 24.90 -15.72 12.86
CA SER A 608 24.95 -15.76 14.33
C SER A 608 25.68 -14.58 14.98
N ARG A 609 26.28 -13.68 14.19
CA ARG A 609 26.85 -12.43 14.69
C ARG A 609 25.81 -11.47 15.27
N LEU A 610 24.56 -11.56 14.84
CA LEU A 610 23.46 -10.83 15.46
C LEU A 610 22.72 -11.76 16.43
N PRO A 611 22.54 -11.37 17.71
CA PRO A 611 21.87 -12.21 18.71
C PRO A 611 20.52 -12.76 18.25
N PHE A 612 19.76 -11.95 17.51
CA PHE A 612 18.48 -12.36 16.93
C PHE A 612 18.56 -13.62 16.05
N TYR A 613 19.62 -13.82 15.26
CA TYR A 613 19.73 -15.02 14.43
C TYR A 613 20.31 -16.20 15.22
N ALA A 614 21.26 -15.94 16.13
CA ALA A 614 21.79 -16.97 17.01
C ALA A 614 20.68 -17.60 17.89
N ASP A 615 19.81 -16.76 18.45
CA ASP A 615 18.66 -17.19 19.24
C ASP A 615 17.63 -17.95 18.40
N PHE A 616 17.45 -17.57 17.12
CA PHE A 616 16.55 -18.28 16.20
C PHE A 616 17.08 -19.67 15.84
N ILE A 617 18.38 -19.80 15.60
CA ILE A 617 19.04 -21.08 15.31
C ILE A 617 18.96 -21.98 16.55
N THR A 618 19.27 -21.43 17.73
CA THR A 618 19.14 -22.15 19.01
C THR A 618 17.70 -22.62 19.24
N TYR A 619 16.71 -21.77 18.93
CA TYR A 619 15.30 -22.14 19.00
C TYR A 619 14.95 -23.27 18.02
N ALA A 620 15.49 -23.25 16.80
CA ALA A 620 15.30 -24.32 15.82
C ALA A 620 15.90 -25.65 16.31
N GLU A 621 17.10 -25.63 16.92
CA GLU A 621 17.70 -26.81 17.55
C GLU A 621 16.83 -27.37 18.68
N GLN A 622 16.31 -26.50 19.57
CA GLN A 622 15.49 -26.91 20.72
C GLN A 622 14.19 -27.62 20.34
N ILE A 623 13.67 -27.40 19.13
CA ILE A 623 12.42 -28.00 18.64
C ILE A 623 12.64 -29.08 17.58
N ASP A 624 13.89 -29.55 17.42
CA ASP A 624 14.33 -30.54 16.42
C ASP A 624 14.04 -30.10 14.96
N ALA A 625 14.23 -28.80 14.69
CA ALA A 625 14.01 -28.17 13.38
C ALA A 625 15.29 -27.69 12.70
N TYR A 626 16.46 -27.88 13.30
CA TYR A 626 17.75 -27.58 12.69
C TYR A 626 18.22 -28.76 11.80
N GLN A 627 18.71 -28.45 10.61
CA GLN A 627 19.24 -29.42 9.64
C GLN A 627 20.50 -28.84 8.97
N SER A 628 21.44 -29.69 8.60
CA SER A 628 22.59 -29.28 7.78
C SER A 628 22.32 -29.48 6.29
N ALA A 629 22.71 -28.55 5.44
CA ALA A 629 22.60 -28.71 3.98
C ALA A 629 23.40 -29.93 3.45
N TRP A 630 24.40 -30.42 4.19
CA TRP A 630 25.11 -31.66 3.90
C TRP A 630 24.22 -32.89 3.88
N GLU A 631 23.14 -32.92 4.67
CA GLU A 631 22.15 -34.01 4.70
C GLU A 631 21.45 -34.19 3.35
N PHE A 632 21.45 -33.14 2.51
CA PHE A 632 20.79 -33.10 1.20
C PHE A 632 21.77 -33.05 0.02
N SER A 633 23.09 -32.99 0.31
CA SER A 633 24.16 -33.00 -0.69
C SER A 633 24.56 -34.40 -1.15
N SER A 634 23.99 -35.43 -0.52
CA SER A 634 24.18 -36.83 -0.92
C SER A 634 23.08 -37.23 -1.92
N ASP A 635 23.25 -36.80 -3.17
CA ASP A 635 22.68 -37.40 -4.41
C ASP A 635 23.04 -36.53 -5.62
#